data_AF-A0A935R2F9-F1
#
_entry.id   AF-A0A935R2F9-F1
#
_cell.length_a   1.000
_cell.length_b   1.000
_cell.length_c   1.000
_cell.angle_alpha   90.00
_cell.angle_beta   90.00
_cell.angle_gamma   90.00
#
_symmetry.space_group_name_H-M   'P 1'
#
loop_
_entity.id
_entity.type
_entity.pdbx_description
1 polymer ?
#
loop_
_entity_poly.entity_id
_entity_poly.type
_entity_poly.pdbx_seq_one_letter_code
_entity_poly.pdbx_strand_id
1 'polypeptide(L)' 'MLWLRASPQEHLRRVQAQGDLRPMLGRADALGELRGILAAREPIYAQADLTLDTEALGIDGAVETACARLRPR' A
#
# COMPACT_ATOMS: atom_id res chain seq x y z
N MET A 1 15.47 1.03 -3.02
CA MET A 1 14.05 0.72 -3.31
C MET A 1 13.20 1.09 -2.09
N LEU A 2 12.01 1.65 -2.29
CA LEU A 2 11.10 2.08 -1.21
C LEU A 2 9.75 1.35 -1.33
N TRP A 3 9.34 0.65 -0.27
CA TRP A 3 8.03 0.03 -0.16
C TRP A 3 7.05 0.90 0.63
N LEU A 4 5.94 1.27 0.00
CA LEU A 4 4.80 1.92 0.66
C LEU A 4 3.79 0.86 1.08
N ARG A 5 3.67 0.62 2.39
CA ARG A 5 2.81 -0.39 2.99
C ARG A 5 1.52 0.24 3.54
N ALA A 6 0.43 -0.51 3.47
CA ALA A 6 -0.80 -0.31 4.24
C ALA A 6 -1.45 -1.69 4.48
N SER A 7 -2.44 -1.78 5.37
CA SER A 7 -3.23 -3.00 5.51
C SER A 7 -4.07 -3.29 4.24
N PRO A 8 -4.42 -4.56 3.97
CA PRO A 8 -5.33 -4.90 2.87
C PRO A 8 -6.68 -4.15 2.95
N GLN A 9 -7.19 -3.97 4.16
CA GLN A 9 -8.43 -3.24 4.44
C GLN A 9 -8.30 -1.77 4.05
N GLU A 10 -7.18 -1.14 4.40
CA GLU A 10 -6.92 0.25 4.06
C GLU A 10 -6.71 0.45 2.56
N HIS A 11 -6.02 -0.46 1.88
CA HIS A 11 -5.92 -0.46 0.42
C HIS A 11 -7.30 -0.51 -0.23
N LEU A 12 -8.17 -1.40 0.23
CA LEU A 12 -9.53 -1.55 -0.28
C LEU A 12 -10.36 -0.28 -0.04
N ARG A 13 -10.31 0.27 1.18
CA ARG A 13 -11.00 1.51 1.55
C ARG A 13 -10.57 2.68 0.67
N ARG A 14 -9.26 2.82 0.39
CA ARG A 14 -8.72 3.89 -0.45
C ARG A 14 -9.17 3.77 -1.91
N VAL A 15 -9.24 2.56 -2.46
CA VAL A 15 -9.79 2.32 -3.82
C VAL A 15 -11.26 2.68 -3.88
N GLN A 16 -12.05 2.27 -2.88
CA GLN A 16 -13.47 2.62 -2.80
C GLN A 16 -13.68 4.14 -2.74
N ALA A 17 -12.87 4.84 -1.95
CA ALA A 17 -12.94 6.29 -1.80
C ALA A 17 -12.60 7.06 -3.10
N GLN A 18 -11.90 6.44 -4.05
CA GLN A 18 -11.63 7.03 -5.36
C GLN A 18 -12.83 6.98 -6.31
N GLY A 19 -13.88 6.22 -5.97
CA GLY A 19 -15.10 6.10 -6.77
C GLY A 19 -15.01 5.11 -7.94
N ASP A 20 -13.84 4.53 -8.23
CA ASP A 20 -13.67 3.48 -9.24
C ASP A 20 -13.83 2.10 -8.60
N LEU A 21 -15.02 1.53 -8.73
CA LEU A 21 -15.35 0.21 -8.20
C LEU A 21 -15.08 -0.94 -9.20
N ARG A 22 -14.58 -0.66 -10.41
CA ARG A 22 -14.24 -1.71 -11.39
C ARG A 22 -13.27 -2.75 -10.85
N PRO A 23 -12.27 -2.42 -10.00
CA PRO A 23 -11.40 -3.43 -9.39
C PRO A 23 -12.14 -4.42 -8.50
N MET A 24 -13.36 -4.11 -8.05
CA MET A 24 -14.16 -4.94 -7.14
C MET A 24 -15.34 -5.62 -7.86
N LEU A 25 -15.66 -5.18 -9.07
CA LEU A 25 -16.81 -5.65 -9.82
C LEU A 25 -16.65 -7.13 -10.17
N GLY A 26 -17.65 -7.95 -9.85
CA GLY A 26 -17.64 -9.39 -10.11
C GLY A 26 -16.75 -10.21 -9.17
N ARG A 27 -16.19 -9.61 -8.10
CA ARG A 27 -15.38 -10.31 -7.09
C ARG A 27 -16.18 -10.52 -5.80
N ALA A 28 -16.55 -11.76 -5.53
CA ALA A 28 -17.34 -12.12 -4.34
C ALA A 28 -16.59 -11.90 -3.01
N ASP A 29 -15.26 -12.07 -3.01
CA ASP A 29 -14.38 -11.77 -1.87
C ASP A 29 -13.15 -10.98 -2.31
N ALA A 30 -13.37 -9.69 -2.59
CA ALA A 30 -12.30 -8.81 -3.03
C ALA A 30 -11.17 -8.63 -1.99
N LEU A 31 -11.48 -8.71 -0.70
CA LEU A 31 -10.48 -8.58 0.37
C LEU A 31 -9.61 -9.84 0.46
N GLY A 32 -10.19 -11.03 0.31
CA GLY A 32 -9.46 -12.30 0.23
C GLY A 32 -8.52 -12.35 -0.97
N GLU A 33 -8.99 -11.92 -2.15
CA GLU A 33 -8.14 -11.85 -3.35
C GLU A 33 -6.99 -10.85 -3.16
N LEU A 34 -7.27 -9.67 -2.60
CA LEU A 34 -6.24 -8.68 -2.28
C LEU A 34 -5.20 -9.23 -1.30
N ARG A 35 -5.61 -9.97 -0.27
CA ARG A 35 -4.68 -10.65 0.65
C ARG A 35 -3.79 -11.64 -0.09
N GLY A 36 -4.34 -12.43 -1.01
CA GLY A 36 -3.56 -13.36 -1.83
C GLY A 36 -2.53 -12.66 -2.71
N ILE A 37 -2.93 -11.56 -3.36
CA ILE A 37 -2.03 -10.72 -4.17
C ILE A 37 -0.89 -10.15 -3.32
N LEU A 38 -1.22 -9.60 -2.14
CA LEU A 38 -0.23 -9.02 -1.24
C LEU A 38 0.74 -10.08 -0.72
N ALA A 39 0.24 -11.25 -0.29
CA ALA A 39 1.07 -12.36 0.17
C ALA A 39 2.04 -12.87 -0.91
N ALA A 40 1.59 -12.93 -2.17
CA ALA A 40 2.45 -13.32 -3.29
C ALA A 40 3.55 -12.30 -3.60
N ARG A 41 3.31 -11.01 -3.32
CA ARG A 41 4.24 -9.90 -3.63
C ARG A 41 5.13 -9.51 -2.46
N GLU A 42 4.71 -9.79 -1.23
CA GLU A 42 5.42 -9.45 0.00
C GLU A 42 6.89 -9.90 0.00
N PRO A 43 7.27 -11.12 -0.46
CA PRO A 43 8.68 -11.52 -0.51
C PRO A 43 9.56 -10.63 -1.40
N ILE A 44 8.97 -9.98 -2.41
CA ILE A 44 9.68 -9.06 -3.31
C ILE A 44 9.72 -7.66 -2.68
N TYR A 45 8.59 -7.19 -2.14
CA TYR A 45 8.50 -5.88 -1.51
C TYR A 45 9.34 -5.76 -0.23
N ALA A 46 9.45 -6.85 0.53
CA ALA A 46 10.26 -6.93 1.74
C ALA A 46 11.77 -6.78 1.49
N GLN A 47 12.23 -6.84 0.23
CA GLN A 47 13.62 -6.56 -0.14
C GLN A 47 13.92 -5.07 -0.27
N ALA A 48 12.92 -4.18 -0.09
CA ALA A 48 13.15 -2.75 -0.17
C ALA A 48 14.02 -2.24 0.98
N ASP A 49 15.00 -1.40 0.66
CA ASP A 49 15.89 -0.74 1.64
C ASP A 49 15.11 0.09 2.67
N LEU A 50 13.96 0.62 2.25
CA LEU A 50 13.08 1.43 3.07
C LEU A 50 11.64 0.90 2.97
N THR A 51 10.95 0.86 4.10
CA THR A 51 9.51 0.59 4.19
C THR A 51 8.84 1.71 4.97
N LEU A 52 7.72 2.22 4.45
CA LEU A 52 6.89 3.24 5.10
C LEU A 52 5.47 2.72 5.27
N ASP A 53 4.98 2.77 6.51
CA ASP A 53 3.58 2.51 6.81
C ASP A 53 2.75 3.76 6.53
N THR A 54 2.11 3.79 5.37
CA THR A 54 1.29 4.92 4.91
C THR A 54 -0.08 4.97 5.58
N GLU A 55 -0.48 3.92 6.31
CA GLU A 55 -1.69 3.94 7.13
C GLU A 55 -1.42 4.68 8.43
N ALA A 56 -0.29 4.39 9.08
CA ALA A 56 0.11 5.06 10.32
C ALA A 56 0.55 6.52 10.11
N LEU A 57 1.26 6.81 9.01
CA LEU A 57 1.86 8.13 8.78
C LEU A 57 0.91 9.16 8.18
N GLY A 58 -0.19 8.73 7.55
CA GLY A 58 -0.99 9.59 6.68
C GLY A 58 -0.19 10.13 5.48
N ILE A 59 -0.79 11.03 4.71
CA ILE A 59 -0.17 11.57 3.47
C ILE A 59 1.04 12.43 3.81
N ASP A 60 0.86 13.46 4.65
CA ASP A 60 1.92 14.43 4.94
C ASP A 60 3.12 13.77 5.62
N GLY A 61 2.89 12.91 6.60
CA GLY A 61 3.94 12.17 7.29
C GLY A 61 4.69 11.20 6.36
N ALA A 62 3.97 10.55 5.43
CA ALA A 62 4.61 9.67 4.45
C ALA A 62 5.50 10.47 3.47
N VAL A 63 5.02 11.63 2.98
CA VAL A 63 5.78 12.51 2.10
C VAL A 63 7.01 13.06 2.83
N GLU A 64 6.84 13.61 4.03
CA GLU A 64 7.95 14.13 4.83
C GLU A 64 9.01 13.06 5.08
N THR A 65 8.58 11.87 5.52
CA THR A 65 9.51 10.77 5.81
C THR A 65 10.21 10.27 4.56
N ALA A 66 9.51 10.14 3.44
CA ALA A 66 10.11 9.76 2.16
C ALA A 66 11.14 10.80 1.71
N CYS A 67 10.80 12.08 1.75
CA CYS A 67 11.71 13.17 1.40
C CYS A 67 12.93 13.23 2.33
N ALA A 68 12.78 12.98 3.63
CA ALA A 68 13.89 12.97 4.56
C ALA A 68 14.85 11.79 4.30
N ARG A 69 14.32 10.60 3.98
CA ARG A 69 15.10 9.37 3.82
C ARG A 69 15.68 9.16 2.43
N LEU A 70 15.10 9.78 1.39
CA LEU A 70 15.54 9.65 0.00
C LEU A 70 16.49 10.76 -0.45
N ARG A 71 16.75 11.77 0.39
CA ARG A 71 17.74 12.81 0.06
C ARG A 71 19.12 12.17 -0.12
N PRO A 72 19.80 12.36 -1.27
CA PRO A 72 21.20 11.97 -1.39
C PRO A 72 22.03 12.76 -0.37
N ARG A 73 23.07 12.11 0.17
CA ARG A 73 24.08 12.78 0.99
C ARG A 73 24.84 13.83 0.18
#